data_AF-A0A6V8NUP6-F1
#
_entry.id   AF-A0A6V8NUP6-F1
#
_cell.length_a   1.000
_cell.length_b   1.000
_cell.length_c   1.000
_cell.angle_alpha   90.00
_cell.angle_beta   90.00
_cell.angle_gamma   90.00
#
_symmetry.space_group_name_H-M   'P 1'
#
loop_
_entity.id
_entity.type
_entity.pdbx_description
1 polymer ?
#
loop_
_entity_poly.entity_id
_entity_poly.type
_entity_poly.pdbx_seq_one_letter_code
_entity_poly.pdbx_strand_id
1 'polypeptide(L)' 'MIKAPEHISALRPYIPGKPIEELERELGIKNSIKLASNENPAGPSHAAVRAITAGLKKNTEQIP' A
#
# COMPACT_ATOMS: atom_id res chain seq x y z
N MET A 1 1.75 12.33 31.40
CA MET A 1 1.19 11.54 30.28
C MET A 1 0.11 12.36 29.61
N ILE A 2 0.19 12.56 28.29
CA ILE A 2 -0.84 13.26 27.51
C ILE A 2 -2.00 12.28 27.30
N LYS A 3 -3.22 12.69 27.66
CA LYS A 3 -4.43 11.91 27.37
C LYS A 3 -4.98 12.33 26.01
N ALA A 4 -5.32 11.35 25.18
CA ALA A 4 -6.03 11.61 23.94
C ALA A 4 -7.45 12.14 24.24
N PRO A 5 -8.03 12.99 23.37
CA PRO A 5 -9.42 13.38 23.47
C PRO A 5 -10.37 12.18 23.53
N GLU A 6 -11.52 12.34 24.18
CA GLU A 6 -12.49 11.25 24.41
C GLU A 6 -12.96 10.61 23.09
N HIS A 7 -13.23 11.44 22.07
CA HIS A 7 -13.65 10.97 20.75
C HIS A 7 -12.61 10.09 20.04
N ILE A 8 -11.32 10.23 20.36
CA ILE A 8 -10.26 9.37 19.84
C ILE A 8 -10.16 8.08 20.65
N SER A 9 -10.23 8.20 21.98
CA SER A 9 -10.15 7.06 22.89
C SER A 9 -11.34 6.09 22.73
N ALA A 10 -12.48 6.58 22.24
CA ALA A 10 -13.67 5.79 21.94
C ALA A 10 -13.58 5.00 20.60
N LEU A 11 -12.59 5.28 19.74
CA LEU A 11 -12.42 4.57 18.48
C LEU A 11 -11.95 3.14 18.73
N ARG A 12 -12.50 2.20 17.97
CA ARG A 12 -11.90 0.86 17.89
C ARG A 12 -10.54 0.97 17.20
N PRO A 13 -9.47 0.40 17.79
CA PRO A 13 -8.17 0.38 17.13
C PRO A 13 -8.27 -0.23 15.72
N TYR A 14 -7.66 0.43 14.74
CA TYR A 14 -7.58 -0.10 13.40
C TYR A 14 -6.67 -1.32 13.38
N ILE A 15 -7.19 -2.44 12.88
CA ILE A 15 -6.41 -3.65 12.64
C ILE A 15 -6.03 -3.62 11.16
N PRO A 16 -4.76 -3.40 10.81
CA PRO A 16 -4.34 -3.46 9.42
C PRO A 16 -4.55 -4.86 8.85
N GLY A 17 -4.83 -4.94 7.54
CA GLY A 17 -4.90 -6.22 6.84
C GLY A 17 -3.58 -6.98 6.94
N LYS A 18 -3.66 -8.32 7.01
CA LYS A 18 -2.49 -9.20 7.02
C LYS A 18 -1.69 -9.05 5.71
N PRO A 19 -0.35 -8.87 5.77
CA PRO A 19 0.50 -8.88 4.57
C PRO A 19 0.36 -10.19 3.79
N ILE A 20 0.44 -10.11 2.46
CA ILE A 20 0.28 -11.31 1.61
C ILE A 20 1.40 -12.32 1.89
N GLU A 21 2.62 -11.84 2.16
CA GLU A 21 3.80 -12.66 2.45
C GLU A 21 3.67 -13.43 3.77
N GLU A 22 2.97 -12.84 4.75
CA GLU A 22 2.67 -13.50 6.02
C GLU A 22 1.65 -14.61 5.84
N LEU A 23 0.59 -14.34 5.08
CA LEU A 23 -0.43 -15.33 4.75
C LEU A 23 0.14 -16.50 3.94
N GLU A 24 0.98 -16.22 2.95
CA GLU A 24 1.65 -17.25 2.16
C GLU A 24 2.53 -18.17 3.03
N ARG A 25 3.28 -17.60 3.97
CA ARG A 25 4.10 -18.34 4.93
C ARG A 25 3.26 -19.22 5.85
N GLU A 26 2.13 -18.72 6.34
CA GLU A 26 1.21 -19.47 7.21
C GLU A 26 0.57 -20.66 6.49
N LEU A 27 0.20 -20.49 5.23
CA LEU A 27 -0.47 -21.52 4.43
C LEU A 27 0.50 -22.45 3.68
N GLY A 28 1.80 -22.15 3.68
CA GLY A 28 2.80 -22.94 2.94
C GLY A 28 2.67 -22.83 1.42
N ILE A 29 2.03 -21.77 0.92
CA ILE A 29 1.82 -21.50 -0.50
C ILE A 29 2.77 -20.41 -1.00
N LYS A 30 2.86 -20.24 -2.33
CA LYS A 30 3.61 -19.16 -2.98
C LYS A 30 2.85 -18.67 -4.20
N ASN A 31 3.11 -17.43 -4.60
CA ASN A 31 2.56 -16.82 -5.82
C ASN A 31 1.02 -16.75 -5.81
N SER A 32 0.45 -16.40 -4.66
CA SER A 32 -0.98 -16.18 -4.51
C SER A 32 -1.47 -15.06 -5.44
N ILE A 33 -2.68 -15.23 -5.99
CA ILE A 33 -3.31 -14.25 -6.86
C ILE A 33 -4.21 -13.36 -6.01
N LYS A 34 -3.92 -12.04 -5.98
CA LYS A 34 -4.68 -11.06 -5.22
C LYS A 34 -5.97 -10.66 -5.95
N LEU A 35 -7.13 -10.92 -5.33
CA LEU A 35 -8.46 -10.55 -5.85
C LEU A 35 -9.31 -9.72 -4.87
N ALA A 36 -8.73 -9.27 -3.76
CA ALA A 36 -9.49 -8.77 -2.59
C ALA A 36 -9.61 -7.23 -2.47
N SER A 37 -9.29 -6.46 -3.52
CA SER A 37 -9.22 -4.98 -3.41
C SER A 37 -9.77 -4.21 -4.62
N ASN A 38 -10.52 -4.86 -5.51
CA ASN A 38 -11.07 -4.25 -6.73
C ASN A 38 -9.99 -3.57 -7.60
N GLU A 39 -8.76 -4.09 -7.58
CA GLU A 39 -7.66 -3.59 -8.40
C GLU A 39 -7.87 -3.95 -9.88
N ASN A 40 -7.31 -3.14 -10.78
CA ASN A 40 -7.30 -3.46 -12.21
C ASN A 40 -6.18 -4.46 -12.52
N PRO A 41 -6.49 -5.70 -12.95
CA PRO A 41 -5.46 -6.71 -13.25
C PRO A 41 -4.53 -6.33 -14.41
N ALA A 42 -4.97 -5.43 -15.31
CA ALA A 42 -4.15 -4.94 -16.41
C ALA A 42 -3.08 -3.93 -15.98
N GLY A 43 -3.11 -3.49 -14.72
CA GLY A 43 -2.24 -2.44 -14.22
C GLY A 43 -2.62 -1.03 -14.74
N PRO A 44 -1.78 -0.02 -14.45
CA PRO A 44 -2.01 1.35 -14.90
C PRO A 44 -1.76 1.51 -16.41
N SER A 45 -2.37 2.53 -17.02
CA SER A 45 -2.08 2.92 -18.41
C SER A 45 -0.60 3.23 -18.63
N HIS A 46 -0.06 2.83 -19.77
CA HIS A 46 1.32 3.14 -20.15
C HIS A 46 1.62 4.66 -20.14
N ALA A 47 0.62 5.49 -20.46
CA ALA A 47 0.78 6.95 -20.40
C ALA A 47 1.01 7.44 -18.96
N ALA A 48 0.27 6.89 -18.00
CA ALA A 48 0.42 7.22 -16.58
C ALA A 48 1.78 6.76 -16.05
N VAL A 49 2.21 5.54 -16.38
CA VAL A 49 3.54 5.03 -15.99
C VAL A 49 4.65 5.97 -16.50
N ARG A 50 4.62 6.35 -17.78
CA ARG A 50 5.61 7.28 -18.36
C ARG A 50 5.64 8.63 -17.64
N ALA A 51 4.48 9.20 -17.35
CA ALA A 51 4.38 10.49 -16.68
C ALA A 51 4.98 10.43 -15.26
N ILE A 52 4.65 9.39 -14.48
CA ILE A 52 5.19 9.19 -13.13
C ILE A 52 6.71 8.99 -13.18
N THR A 53 7.21 8.11 -14.06
CA THR A 53 8.66 7.87 -14.19
C THR A 53 9.42 9.14 -14.58
N ALA A 54 8.88 9.95 -15.49
CA ALA A 54 9.48 11.23 -15.87
C ALA A 54 9.51 12.23 -14.70
N GLY A 55 8.44 12.28 -13.90
CA GLY A 55 8.37 13.12 -12.70
C GLY A 55 9.39 12.72 -11.63
N LEU A 56 9.56 11.42 -11.40
CA LEU A 56 10.55 10.91 -10.45
C LEU A 56 11.98 11.25 -10.86
N LYS A 57 12.33 11.13 -12.15
CA LYS A 57 13.66 11.48 -12.66
C LYS A 57 13.99 12.97 -12.50
N LYS A 58 13.02 13.85 -12.72
CA LYS A 58 13.20 15.30 -12.53
C LYS A 58 13.56 15.66 -11.09
N ASN A 59 12.99 14.97 -10.12
CA ASN A 59 13.26 15.24 -8.71
C ASN A 59 14.60 14.65 -8.22
N THR A 60 15.14 13.60 -8.85
CA THR A 60 16.46 13.04 -8.48
C THR A 60 17.63 13.87 -8.99
N GLU A 61 17.43 14.72 -10.00
CA GLU A 61 18.44 15.67 -10.50
C GLU A 61 18.44 17.01 -9.72
N GLN A 62 17.57 17.14 -8.72
CA GLN A 62 17.39 18.36 -7.90
C GLN A 62 17.72 18.17 -6.41
N ILE A 63 18.26 17.01 -6.04
CA ILE A 63 18.80 16.79 -4.68
C ILE A 63 20.33 16.92 -4.80
N PRO A 64 20.98 17.85 -4.07
CA PRO A 64 22.44 17.95 -4.05
C PRO A 64 23.10 16.67 -3.51
#